data_AF-C3ZFF0-F1
#
_entry.id   AF-C3ZFF0-F1
#
_cell.length_a   1.000
_cell.length_b   1.000
_cell.length_c   1.000
_cell.angle_alpha   90.00
_cell.angle_beta   90.00
_cell.angle_gamma   90.00
#
_symmetry.space_group_name_H-M   'P 1'
#
loop_
_entity.id
_entity.type
_entity.pdbx_description
1 polymer ?
#
loop_
_entity_poly.entity_id
_entity_poly.type
_entity_poly.pdbx_seq_one_letter_code
_entity_poly.pdbx_strand_id
1 'polypeptide(L)'
;MCGECGHRTADKSRLSQHMRTHTGEKPYKCDQCDYSAATKSSLDQHLTKHTGEKPYMCEECGHRTAQKSALSRHMRTHTGEKPYKCYLCDYSTATKSSLDYHLTKHTGEKPYMCGECGYRTTYKYDLSKHMRIHTGEKPYKCDQRKTLQV
;
A
#
# COMPACT_ATOMS: atom_id res chain seq x y z
N MET A 1 8.29 12.35 26.86
CA MET A 1 8.35 13.10 25.58
C MET A 1 9.53 12.54 24.81
N CYS A 2 9.44 12.41 23.49
CA CYS A 2 10.56 12.01 22.65
C CYS A 2 11.56 13.17 22.53
N GLY A 3 12.86 12.88 22.60
CA GLY A 3 13.91 13.89 22.46
C GLY A 3 14.21 14.28 21.01
N GLU A 4 13.76 13.48 20.05
CA GLU A 4 14.08 13.63 18.62
C GLU A 4 12.91 14.15 17.79
N CYS A 5 11.69 14.12 18.33
CA CYS A 5 10.49 14.64 17.67
C CYS A 5 9.42 15.06 18.68
N GLY A 6 8.34 15.67 18.18
CA GLY A 6 7.21 16.12 19.00
C GLY A 6 6.34 15.01 19.62
N HIS A 7 6.73 13.73 19.55
CA HIS A 7 5.92 12.64 20.08
C HIS A 7 5.86 12.66 21.62
N ARG A 8 4.65 12.49 22.16
CA ARG A 8 4.38 12.47 23.61
C ARG A 8 3.54 11.26 23.95
N THR A 9 3.96 10.56 24.99
CA THR A 9 3.23 9.44 25.59
C THR A 9 3.45 9.47 27.10
N ALA A 10 2.44 9.03 27.85
CA ALA A 10 2.49 8.91 29.31
C ALA A 10 3.22 7.64 29.78
N ASP A 11 3.40 6.66 28.89
CA ASP A 11 4.00 5.36 29.20
C ASP A 11 5.44 5.27 28.68
N LYS A 12 6.38 4.98 29.59
CA LYS A 12 7.80 4.79 29.29
C LYS A 12 8.05 3.64 28.31
N SER A 13 7.27 2.55 28.40
CA SER A 13 7.36 1.42 27.48
C SER A 13 7.00 1.83 26.05
N ARG A 14 5.89 2.56 25.89
CA ARG A 14 5.51 3.15 24.60
C ARG A 14 6.54 4.15 24.09
N LEU A 15 7.15 4.95 24.97
CA LEU A 15 8.22 5.86 24.56
C LEU A 15 9.44 5.09 24.05
N SER A 16 9.87 4.04 24.75
CA SER A 16 10.97 3.19 24.32
C SER A 16 10.67 2.49 22.99
N GLN A 17 9.44 2.00 22.81
CA GLN A 17 9.00 1.43 21.54
C GLN A 17 9.02 2.48 20.42
N HIS A 18 8.56 3.70 20.70
CA HIS A 18 8.62 4.81 19.76
C HIS A 18 10.05 5.15 19.35
N MET A 19 11.03 5.13 20.26
CA MET A 19 12.44 5.39 19.92
C MET A 19 12.97 4.46 18.82
N ARG A 20 12.39 3.26 18.64
CA ARG A 20 12.75 2.35 17.55
C ARG A 20 12.43 2.90 16.16
N THR A 21 11.51 3.87 16.04
CA THR A 21 11.25 4.54 14.75
C THR A 21 12.38 5.46 14.34
N HIS A 22 13.18 5.91 15.30
CA HIS A 22 14.35 6.75 15.06
C HIS A 22 15.60 5.91 14.79
N THR A 23 15.82 4.88 15.61
CA THR A 23 17.01 4.01 15.49
C THR A 23 16.90 2.98 14.38
N GLY A 24 15.69 2.69 13.91
CA GLY A 24 15.43 1.61 12.96
C GLY A 24 15.51 0.21 13.58
N GLU A 25 15.61 0.09 14.91
CA GLU A 25 15.68 -1.18 15.62
C GLU A 25 14.43 -2.04 15.34
N LYS A 26 14.65 -3.27 14.86
CA LYS A 26 13.60 -4.23 14.51
C LYS A 26 13.88 -5.59 15.16
N PRO A 27 13.64 -5.72 16.48
CA PRO A 27 14.04 -6.93 17.22
C PRO A 27 13.17 -8.15 16.89
N TYR A 28 11.99 -7.96 16.29
CA TYR A 28 11.08 -9.06 15.96
C TYR A 28 11.30 -9.51 14.52
N LYS A 29 11.96 -10.64 14.32
CA LYS A 29 12.30 -11.18 13.00
C LYS A 29 11.24 -12.18 12.52
N CYS A 30 10.91 -12.15 11.24
CA CYS A 30 10.19 -13.22 10.57
C CYS A 30 11.15 -14.39 10.33
N ASP A 31 10.69 -15.61 10.52
CA ASP A 31 11.44 -16.84 10.26
C ASP A 31 11.29 -17.33 8.81
N GLN A 32 10.28 -16.81 8.09
CA GLN A 32 9.94 -17.22 6.73
C GLN A 32 10.44 -16.25 5.64
N CYS A 33 10.92 -15.06 6.02
CA CYS A 33 11.53 -14.10 5.09
C CYS A 33 12.38 -13.07 5.84
N ASP A 34 13.06 -12.18 5.09
CA ASP A 34 13.94 -11.14 5.66
C ASP A 34 13.20 -9.99 6.37
N TYR A 35 11.87 -10.10 6.54
CA TYR A 35 11.10 -9.07 7.22
C TYR A 35 11.42 -9.03 8.72
N SER A 36 11.52 -7.82 9.27
CA SER A 36 11.63 -7.60 10.72
C SER A 36 10.80 -6.39 11.13
N ALA A 37 10.29 -6.40 12.35
CA ALA A 37 9.40 -5.39 12.92
C ALA A 37 9.92 -4.81 14.24
N ALA A 38 9.56 -3.55 14.49
CA ALA A 38 9.85 -2.86 15.75
C ALA A 38 8.97 -3.35 16.92
N THR A 39 7.86 -4.02 16.62
CA THR A 39 6.85 -4.48 17.58
C THR A 39 6.41 -5.91 17.26
N LYS A 40 6.01 -6.66 18.29
CA LYS A 40 5.48 -8.03 18.12
C LYS A 40 4.20 -8.04 17.31
N SER A 41 3.27 -7.13 17.59
CA SER A 41 1.98 -7.06 16.88
C SER A 41 2.14 -6.77 15.38
N SER A 42 3.15 -6.00 14.98
CA SER A 42 3.49 -5.79 13.57
C SER A 42 4.06 -7.05 12.92
N LEU A 43 4.84 -7.86 13.65
CA LEU A 43 5.29 -9.17 13.18
C LEU A 43 4.11 -10.14 13.04
N ASP A 44 3.25 -10.26 14.05
CA ASP A 44 2.07 -11.14 14.02
C ASP A 44 1.15 -10.78 12.84
N GLN A 45 0.92 -9.48 12.61
CA GLN A 45 0.19 -9.03 11.43
C GLN A 45 0.91 -9.39 10.13
N HIS A 46 2.23 -9.30 10.07
CA HIS A 46 2.98 -9.71 8.89
C HIS A 46 2.84 -11.21 8.61
N LEU A 47 2.87 -12.06 9.64
CA LEU A 47 2.74 -13.52 9.50
C LEU A 47 1.43 -13.94 8.82
N THR A 48 0.35 -13.17 8.95
CA THR A 48 -0.90 -13.42 8.21
C THR A 48 -0.73 -13.44 6.69
N LYS A 49 0.33 -12.82 6.15
CA LYS A 49 0.67 -12.86 4.72
C LYS A 49 1.22 -14.22 4.29
N HIS A 50 1.91 -14.90 5.19
CA HIS A 50 2.46 -16.24 4.94
C HIS A 50 1.38 -17.31 5.08
N THR A 51 0.55 -17.22 6.12
CA THR A 51 -0.53 -18.18 6.36
C THR A 51 -1.72 -17.97 5.41
N GLY A 52 -1.86 -16.76 4.86
CA GLY A 52 -3.03 -16.38 4.07
C GLY A 52 -4.31 -16.20 4.89
N GLU A 53 -4.20 -16.21 6.23
CA GLU A 53 -5.35 -16.04 7.12
C GLU A 53 -6.04 -14.70 6.92
N LYS A 54 -7.38 -14.76 6.80
CA LYS A 54 -8.25 -13.61 6.63
C LYS A 54 -9.43 -13.69 7.61
N PRO A 55 -9.19 -13.46 8.91
CA PRO A 55 -10.19 -13.71 9.95
C PRO A 55 -11.39 -12.76 9.86
N TYR A 56 -11.24 -11.58 9.24
CA TYR A 56 -12.31 -10.58 9.19
C TYR A 56 -13.13 -10.73 7.91
N MET A 57 -14.42 -11.04 8.04
CA MET A 57 -15.35 -11.23 6.93
C MET A 57 -16.32 -10.04 6.82
N CYS A 58 -16.64 -9.65 5.59
CA CYS A 58 -17.76 -8.77 5.28
C CYS A 58 -19.03 -9.61 5.21
N GLU A 59 -19.99 -9.34 6.08
CA GLU A 59 -21.27 -10.06 6.10
C GLU A 59 -22.15 -9.73 4.89
N GLU A 60 -21.92 -8.61 4.20
CA GLU A 60 -22.73 -8.22 3.03
C GLU A 60 -22.33 -8.95 1.74
N CYS A 61 -21.05 -9.29 1.57
CA CYS A 61 -20.56 -9.91 0.33
C CYS A 61 -19.59 -11.08 0.51
N GLY A 62 -19.35 -11.51 1.76
CA GLY A 62 -18.41 -12.59 2.08
C GLY A 62 -16.93 -12.25 1.88
N HIS A 63 -16.58 -11.02 1.50
CA HIS A 63 -15.20 -10.62 1.29
C HIS A 63 -14.38 -10.70 2.60
N ARG A 64 -13.20 -11.33 2.55
CA ARG A 64 -12.36 -11.55 3.74
C ARG A 64 -11.06 -10.75 3.69
N THR A 65 -10.65 -10.23 4.84
CA THR A 65 -9.41 -9.46 5.00
C THR A 65 -8.59 -9.93 6.19
N ALA A 66 -7.27 -9.72 6.13
CA ALA A 66 -6.34 -10.04 7.20
C ALA A 66 -6.36 -9.03 8.36
N GLN A 67 -6.95 -7.84 8.15
CA GLN A 67 -6.92 -6.74 9.13
C GLN A 67 -8.30 -6.10 9.28
N LYS A 68 -8.72 -5.85 10.51
CA LYS A 68 -10.00 -5.19 10.81
C LYS A 68 -10.13 -3.83 10.13
N SER A 69 -9.06 -3.03 10.10
CA SER A 69 -9.04 -1.72 9.43
C SER A 69 -9.25 -1.84 7.91
N ALA A 70 -8.76 -2.92 7.29
CA ALA A 70 -8.98 -3.19 5.87
C ALA A 70 -10.45 -3.54 5.61
N LEU A 71 -11.08 -4.34 6.50
CA LEU A 71 -12.52 -4.60 6.43
C LEU A 71 -13.33 -3.31 6.61
N SER A 72 -13.03 -2.48 7.62
CA SER A 72 -13.73 -1.20 7.82
C SER A 72 -13.63 -0.28 6.60
N ARG A 73 -12.46 -0.23 5.95
CA ARG A 73 -12.30 0.50 4.69
C ARG A 73 -13.09 -0.14 3.54
N HIS A 74 -13.11 -1.46 3.46
CA HIS A 74 -13.90 -2.19 2.48
C HIS A 74 -15.40 -1.91 2.62
N MET A 75 -15.93 -1.79 3.85
CA MET A 75 -17.36 -1.45 4.05
C MET A 75 -17.79 -0.14 3.37
N ARG A 76 -16.85 0.78 3.10
CA ARG A 76 -17.13 2.00 2.34
C ARG A 76 -17.54 1.76 0.88
N THR A 77 -17.23 0.59 0.32
CA THR A 77 -17.71 0.20 -1.03
C THR A 77 -19.20 -0.12 -1.03
N HIS A 78 -19.74 -0.53 0.12
CA HIS A 78 -21.16 -0.78 0.30
C HIS A 78 -21.93 0.50 0.65
N THR A 79 -21.40 1.28 1.59
CA THR A 79 -22.07 2.50 2.06
C THR A 79 -21.89 3.70 1.13
N GLY A 80 -20.89 3.67 0.24
CA GLY A 80 -20.51 4.80 -0.59
C GLY A 80 -19.80 5.94 0.16
N GLU A 81 -19.39 5.72 1.42
CA GLU A 81 -18.71 6.74 2.23
C GLU A 81 -17.40 7.21 1.58
N LYS A 82 -17.27 8.52 1.35
CA LYS A 82 -16.10 9.16 0.74
C LYS A 82 -15.54 10.27 1.66
N PRO A 83 -14.86 9.91 2.76
CA PRO A 83 -14.43 10.88 3.77
C PRO A 83 -13.27 11.76 3.30
N TYR A 84 -12.53 11.36 2.27
CA TYR A 84 -11.39 12.13 1.77
C TYR A 84 -11.84 13.01 0.59
N LYS A 85 -11.89 14.32 0.83
CA LYS A 85 -12.34 15.33 -0.15
C LYS A 85 -11.15 16.10 -0.71
N CYS A 86 -11.19 16.37 -2.00
CA CYS A 86 -10.28 17.31 -2.64
C CYS A 86 -10.64 18.73 -2.22
N TYR A 87 -9.62 19.56 -1.99
CA TYR A 87 -9.80 20.97 -1.64
C TYR A 87 -9.78 21.88 -2.87
N LEU A 88 -9.50 21.33 -4.06
CA LEU A 88 -9.40 22.07 -5.33
C LEU A 88 -10.59 21.81 -6.27
N CYS A 89 -11.40 20.77 -6.01
CA CYS A 89 -12.60 20.44 -6.78
C CYS A 89 -13.55 19.53 -5.99
N ASP A 90 -14.70 19.18 -6.56
CA ASP A 90 -15.74 18.36 -5.90
C ASP A 90 -15.41 16.86 -5.79
N TYR A 91 -14.20 16.45 -6.17
CA TYR A 91 -13.79 15.06 -6.08
C TYR A 91 -13.68 14.57 -4.64
N SER A 92 -14.24 13.39 -4.36
CA SER A 92 -14.12 12.72 -3.06
C SER A 92 -13.91 11.20 -3.24
N THR A 93 -13.26 10.57 -2.27
CA THR A 93 -12.87 9.17 -2.34
C THR A 93 -12.85 8.48 -0.97
N ALA A 94 -12.94 7.15 -0.99
CA ALA A 94 -12.97 6.30 0.20
C ALA A 94 -11.59 6.13 0.87
N THR A 95 -10.49 6.45 0.18
CA THR A 95 -9.12 6.24 0.67
C THR A 95 -8.22 7.46 0.48
N LYS A 96 -7.34 7.72 1.46
CA LYS A 96 -6.39 8.83 1.39
C LYS A 96 -5.44 8.73 0.19
N SER A 97 -4.90 7.54 -0.08
CA SER A 97 -3.99 7.31 -1.20
C SER A 97 -4.61 7.67 -2.55
N SER A 98 -5.91 7.41 -2.73
CA SER A 98 -6.63 7.82 -3.94
C SER A 98 -6.78 9.34 -4.04
N LEU A 99 -6.92 10.03 -2.90
CA LEU A 99 -6.97 11.49 -2.85
C LEU A 99 -5.59 12.10 -3.16
N ASP A 100 -4.53 11.62 -2.50
CA ASP A 100 -3.15 12.08 -2.72
C ASP A 100 -2.79 11.92 -4.20
N TYR A 101 -3.15 10.78 -4.78
CA TYR A 101 -3.00 10.56 -6.20
C TYR A 101 -3.87 11.51 -7.05
N HIS A 102 -5.14 11.73 -6.71
CA HIS A 102 -5.96 12.70 -7.42
C HIS A 102 -5.35 14.11 -7.42
N LEU A 103 -4.76 14.55 -6.29
CA LEU A 103 -4.15 15.86 -6.15
C LEU A 103 -2.99 16.10 -7.14
N THR A 104 -2.26 15.05 -7.52
CA THR A 104 -1.20 15.16 -8.53
C THR A 104 -1.71 15.62 -9.91
N LYS A 105 -3.01 15.46 -10.20
CA LYS A 105 -3.63 15.98 -11.42
C LYS A 105 -3.76 17.49 -11.41
N HIS A 106 -3.89 18.09 -10.23
CA HIS A 106 -3.94 19.54 -10.07
C HIS A 106 -2.54 20.16 -10.05
N THR A 107 -1.59 19.51 -9.39
CA THR A 107 -0.21 20.02 -9.29
C THR A 107 0.64 19.72 -10.51
N GLY A 108 0.26 18.73 -11.31
CA GLY A 108 1.08 18.23 -12.42
C GLY A 108 2.33 17.47 -11.96
N GLU A 109 2.43 17.12 -10.67
CA GLU A 109 3.59 16.43 -10.13
C GLU A 109 3.78 15.05 -10.77
N LYS A 110 5.03 14.78 -11.18
CA LYS A 110 5.48 13.50 -11.74
C LYS A 110 6.65 12.98 -10.92
N PRO A 111 6.39 12.48 -9.69
CA PRO A 111 7.45 12.13 -8.75
C PRO A 111 8.28 10.92 -9.20
N TYR A 112 7.74 10.08 -10.08
CA TYR A 112 8.43 8.88 -10.55
C TYR A 112 9.20 9.19 -11.83
N MET A 113 10.51 9.01 -11.80
CA MET A 113 11.42 9.22 -12.92
C MET A 113 12.10 7.91 -13.32
N CYS A 114 12.23 7.67 -14.62
CA CYS A 114 13.07 6.64 -15.19
C CYS A 114 14.53 7.09 -15.13
N GLY A 115 15.37 6.33 -14.45
CA GLY A 115 16.80 6.61 -14.35
C GLY A 115 17.57 6.44 -15.65
N GLU A 116 17.02 5.73 -16.64
CA GLU A 116 17.71 5.43 -17.90
C GLU A 116 17.46 6.49 -18.98
N CYS A 117 16.27 7.07 -19.05
CA CYS A 117 15.90 8.01 -20.11
C CYS A 117 15.24 9.32 -19.61
N GLY A 118 15.13 9.52 -18.30
CA GLY A 118 14.54 10.72 -17.71
C GLY A 118 13.03 10.84 -17.84
N TYR A 119 12.34 9.85 -18.44
CA TYR A 119 10.87 9.83 -18.51
C TYR A 119 10.25 9.97 -17.12
N ARG A 120 9.27 10.88 -16.98
CA ARG A 120 8.58 11.10 -15.69
C ARG A 120 7.11 10.77 -15.80
N THR A 121 6.58 10.18 -14.75
CA THR A 121 5.16 9.88 -14.62
C THR A 121 4.65 10.12 -13.20
N THR A 122 3.35 10.32 -13.12
CA THR A 122 2.60 10.47 -11.89
C THR A 122 2.46 9.14 -11.14
N TYR A 123 2.56 8.00 -11.82
CA TYR A 123 2.28 6.69 -11.23
C TYR A 123 3.47 5.76 -11.28
N LYS A 124 3.74 5.09 -10.15
CA LYS A 124 4.74 4.03 -10.09
C LYS A 124 4.47 2.90 -11.07
N TYR A 125 3.20 2.51 -11.26
CA TYR A 125 2.85 1.42 -12.19
C TYR A 125 3.16 1.81 -13.64
N ASP A 126 2.99 3.08 -14.02
CA ASP A 126 3.35 3.56 -15.35
C ASP A 126 4.86 3.56 -15.53
N LEU A 127 5.62 3.90 -14.47
CA LEU A 127 7.07 3.78 -14.51
C LEU A 127 7.48 2.31 -14.69
N SER A 128 6.93 1.39 -13.89
CA SER A 128 7.19 -0.05 -14.05
C SER A 128 6.83 -0.57 -15.44
N LYS A 129 5.73 -0.11 -16.04
CA LYS A 129 5.36 -0.45 -17.42
C LYS A 129 6.37 0.14 -18.41
N HIS A 130 6.75 1.40 -18.22
CA HIS A 130 7.74 2.08 -19.06
C HIS A 130 9.10 1.37 -19.03
N MET A 131 9.56 0.88 -17.88
CA MET A 131 10.83 0.14 -17.77
C MET A 131 10.91 -1.09 -18.68
N ARG A 132 9.77 -1.66 -19.09
CA ARG A 132 9.73 -2.80 -20.02
C ARG A 132 10.25 -2.45 -21.42
N ILE A 133 10.26 -1.17 -21.77
CA ILE A 133 10.85 -0.70 -23.03
C ILE A 133 12.37 -0.89 -23.00
N HIS A 134 13.01 -0.70 -21.84
CA HIS A 134 14.45 -0.86 -21.67
C HIS A 134 14.86 -2.32 -21.50
N THR A 135 14.07 -3.10 -20.75
CA THR A 135 14.36 -4.52 -20.52
C THR A 135 13.94 -5.43 -21.68
N GLY A 136 13.07 -4.94 -22.58
CA GLY A 136 12.50 -5.74 -23.67
C GLY A 136 11.52 -6.83 -23.20
N GLU A 137 11.14 -6.86 -21.92
CA GLU A 137 10.22 -7.85 -21.38
C GLU A 137 8.84 -7.79 -22.06
N LYS A 138 8.37 -8.94 -22.55
CA LYS A 138 7.02 -9.13 -23.11
C LYS A 138 6.27 -10.19 -22.31
N PRO A 139 5.62 -9.80 -21.19
CA PRO A 139 5.00 -10.76 -20.26
C PRO A 139 3.76 -11.46 -20.84
N TYR A 140 3.10 -10.83 -21.81
CA TYR A 140 1.90 -11.36 -22.43
C TYR A 140 2.27 -11.98 -23.78
N LYS A 141 2.05 -13.29 -23.91
CA LYS A 141 2.14 -14.01 -25.18
C LYS A 141 0.72 -14.17 -25.73
N CYS A 142 0.54 -13.87 -27.02
CA CYS A 142 -0.70 -14.18 -27.72
C CYS A 142 -0.60 -15.63 -28.21
N ASP A 143 -1.44 -16.52 -27.68
CA ASP A 143 -1.51 -17.91 -28.14
C ASP A 143 -2.55 -18.00 -29.26
N GLN A 144 -2.11 -17.84 -30.51
CA GLN A 144 -2.98 -18.01 -31.68
C GLN A 144 -2.82 -19.41 -32.27
N ARG A 145 -3.67 -20.38 -31.89
CA ARG A 145 -4.06 -21.59 -32.66
C ARG A 145 -5.39 -22.14 -32.10
N LYS A 146 -6.42 -22.58 -32.84
CA LYS A 146 -6.53 -23.04 -34.23
C LYS A 146 -7.88 -22.57 -34.82
N THR A 147 -7.86 -22.06 -36.04
CA THR A 147 -9.04 -22.04 -36.92
C THR A 147 -9.45 -23.50 -37.21
N LEU A 148 -10.71 -23.84 -36.90
CA LEU A 148 -11.35 -25.02 -37.47
C LEU A 148 -11.49 -24.76 -38.98
N GLN A 149 -10.74 -25.51 -39.80
CA GLN A 149 -10.99 -25.59 -41.23
C GLN A 149 -12.18 -26.53 -41.46
N VAL A 150 -13.18 -25.96 -42.15
CA VAL A 150 -14.24 -26.51 -43.02
C VAL A 150 -14.82 -27.87 -42.64
#